data_AF-A0A0D0DW65-F1
#
_entry.id   AF-A0A0D0DW65-F1
#
_cell.length_a   1.000
_cell.length_b   1.000
_cell.length_c   1.000
_cell.angle_alpha   90.00
_cell.angle_beta   90.00
_cell.angle_gamma   90.00
#
_symmetry.space_group_name_H-M   'P 1'
#
loop_
_entity.id
_entity.type
_entity.pdbx_description
1 polymer ?
#
loop_
_entity_poly.entity_id
_entity_poly.type
_entity_poly.pdbx_seq_one_letter_code
_entity_poly.pdbx_strand_id
1 'polypeptide(L)'
;LPQFIPTLLTPTQKWKHDLLEAELETEKERALQKALDEAYANMSYYKSMLMGMQSNLVLQSMYCDKMSGQLAAQEERKSKK
;
A
#
# COMPACT_ATOMS: atom_id res chain seq x y z
N LEU A 1 -16.83 -5.54 9.64
CA LEU A 1 -15.39 -5.49 9.28
C LEU A 1 -14.85 -4.13 9.69
N PRO A 2 -13.66 -4.03 10.31
CA PRO A 2 -13.06 -2.74 10.60
C PRO A 2 -12.82 -2.00 9.28
N GLN A 3 -13.27 -0.75 9.22
CA GLN A 3 -13.22 0.07 8.02
C GLN A 3 -11.80 0.61 7.86
N PHE A 4 -10.99 -0.05 7.03
CA PHE A 4 -9.68 0.46 6.67
C PHE A 4 -9.85 1.72 5.82
N ILE A 5 -9.39 2.87 6.31
CA ILE A 5 -9.35 4.13 5.57
C ILE A 5 -7.93 4.26 5.01
N PRO A 6 -7.72 4.08 3.70
CA PRO A 6 -6.40 4.24 3.11
C PRO A 6 -6.02 5.72 3.11
N THR A 7 -4.89 6.05 3.74
CA THR A 7 -4.28 7.37 3.57
C THR A 7 -3.68 7.47 2.17
N LEU A 8 -4.09 8.50 1.42
CA LEU A 8 -3.50 8.81 0.12
C LEU A 8 -2.03 9.16 0.31
N LEU A 9 -1.13 8.30 -0.18
CA LEU A 9 0.28 8.63 -0.33
C LEU A 9 0.40 9.53 -1.56
N THR A 10 0.41 10.85 -1.37
CA THR A 10 0.80 11.77 -2.44
C THR A 10 2.20 11.42 -2.91
N PRO A 11 2.46 11.33 -4.23
CA PRO A 11 3.82 11.18 -4.72
C PRO A 11 4.61 12.40 -4.27
N THR A 12 5.56 12.20 -3.35
CA THR A 12 6.57 13.22 -3.06
C THR A 12 7.39 13.33 -4.33
N GLN A 13 7.10 14.36 -5.14
CA GLN A 13 7.76 14.53 -6.41
C GLN A 13 9.26 14.69 -6.12
N LYS A 14 10.06 13.89 -6.82
CA LYS A 14 11.50 13.78 -6.64
C LYS A 14 12.19 14.97 -7.33
N TRP A 15 12.22 16.14 -6.69
CA TRP A 15 12.90 17.32 -7.21
C TRP A 15 14.32 17.40 -6.67
N LYS A 16 15.28 17.66 -7.56
CA LYS A 16 16.69 17.96 -7.23
C LYS A 16 17.41 16.87 -6.41
N HIS A 17 17.25 15.60 -6.76
CA HIS A 17 18.01 14.51 -6.13
C HIS A 17 19.53 14.69 -6.25
N ASP A 18 19.99 15.33 -7.32
CA ASP A 18 21.40 15.66 -7.53
C ASP A 18 22.02 16.46 -6.37
N LEU A 19 21.20 17.24 -5.64
CA LEU A 19 21.63 17.97 -4.45
C LEU A 19 21.79 17.10 -3.20
N LEU A 20 21.15 15.92 -3.16
CA LEU A 20 21.25 14.98 -2.04
C LEU A 20 22.51 14.09 -2.15
N GLU A 21 23.13 14.05 -3.35
CA GLU A 21 24.41 13.36 -3.59
C GLU A 21 25.62 14.29 -3.44
N ALA A 22 25.39 15.61 -3.32
CA ALA A 22 26.43 16.59 -3.10
C ALA A 22 27.00 16.52 -1.67
N GLU A 23 28.25 16.93 -1.50
CA GLU A 23 28.88 16.97 -0.19
C GLU A 23 28.19 18.01 0.70
N LEU A 24 27.77 17.58 1.90
CA LEU A 24 27.03 18.42 2.83
C LEU A 24 28.01 19.27 3.64
N GLU A 25 27.97 20.58 3.42
CA GLU A 25 28.95 21.50 4.00
C GLU A 25 28.63 21.84 5.46
N THR A 26 27.36 21.79 5.85
CA THR A 26 26.91 22.18 7.20
C THR A 26 26.32 21.02 8.00
N GLU A 27 26.42 21.14 9.33
CA GLU A 27 25.81 20.17 10.25
C GLU A 27 24.28 20.15 10.14
N LYS A 28 23.67 21.30 9.83
CA LYS A 28 22.23 21.42 9.60
C LYS A 28 21.80 20.65 8.35
N GLU A 29 22.57 20.72 7.27
CA GLU A 29 22.30 19.95 6.05
C GLU A 29 22.42 18.44 6.31
N ARG A 30 23.43 18.00 7.07
CA ARG A 30 23.54 16.61 7.52
C ARG A 30 22.33 16.14 8.32
N ALA A 31 21.86 16.96 9.27
CA ALA A 31 20.68 16.62 10.06
C ALA A 31 19.41 16.54 9.20
N LEU A 32 19.24 17.46 8.24
CA LEU A 32 18.10 17.45 7.31
C LEU A 32 18.14 16.25 6.36
N GLN A 33 19.31 15.91 5.82
CA GLN A 33 19.48 14.74 4.95
C GLN A 33 19.11 13.45 5.69
N LYS A 34 19.61 13.29 6.93
CA LYS A 34 19.27 12.15 7.77
C LYS A 34 17.76 12.04 8.02
N ALA A 35 17.11 13.15 8.37
CA ALA A 35 15.67 13.17 8.58
C ALA A 35 14.88 12.83 7.30
N LEU A 36 15.39 13.26 6.15
CA LEU A 36 14.80 12.95 4.84
C LEU A 36 14.95 11.48 4.48
N ASP A 37 16.10 10.86 4.75
CA ASP A 37 16.33 9.44 4.54
C ASP A 37 15.43 8.58 5.44
N GLU A 38 15.31 8.95 6.72
CA GLU A 38 14.38 8.31 7.66
C GLU A 38 12.92 8.43 7.20
N ALA A 39 12.51 9.60 6.69
CA ALA A 39 11.19 9.81 6.13
C ALA A 39 10.93 8.93 4.90
N TYR A 40 11.92 8.78 4.01
CA TYR A 40 11.79 7.89 2.86
C TYR A 40 11.72 6.42 3.24
N ALA A 41 12.53 5.98 4.22
CA ALA A 41 12.47 4.62 4.73
C ALA A 41 11.08 4.30 5.31
N ASN A 42 10.53 5.21 6.12
CA ASN A 42 9.19 5.09 6.67
C ASN A 42 8.12 5.07 5.58
N MET A 43 8.20 5.96 4.59
CA MET A 43 7.25 5.99 3.48
C MET A 43 7.29 4.69 2.66
N SER A 44 8.48 4.13 2.42
CA SER A 44 8.65 2.86 1.72
C SER A 44 8.03 1.69 2.49
N TYR A 45 8.21 1.67 3.82
CA TYR A 45 7.58 0.69 4.70
C TYR A 45 6.04 0.77 4.63
N TYR A 46 5.46 1.96 4.80
CA TYR A 46 4.01 2.14 4.74
C TYR A 46 3.42 1.81 3.37
N LYS A 47 4.12 2.18 2.29
CA LYS A 47 3.71 1.83 0.93
C LYS A 47 3.66 0.32 0.73
N SER A 48 4.68 -0.40 1.20
CA SER A 48 4.74 -1.86 1.09
C SER A 48 3.62 -2.53 1.88
N MET A 49 3.37 -2.07 3.11
CA MET A 49 2.26 -2.56 3.94
C MET A 49 0.90 -2.31 3.28
N LEU A 50 0.67 -1.10 2.75
CA LEU A 50 -0.56 -0.74 2.06
C LEU A 50 -0.80 -1.62 0.81
N MET A 51 0.25 -1.87 0.03
CA MET A 51 0.17 -2.78 -1.13
C MET A 51 -0.23 -4.20 -0.71
N GLY A 52 0.33 -4.71 0.40
CA GLY A 52 -0.05 -6.00 0.96
C GLY A 52 -1.52 -6.06 1.38
N MET A 53 -2.00 -5.03 2.07
CA MET A 53 -3.41 -4.92 2.48
C MET A 53 -4.36 -4.85 1.29
N GLN A 54 -4.06 -4.02 0.29
CA GLN A 54 -4.86 -3.92 -0.93
C GLN A 54 -4.90 -5.24 -1.69
N SER A 55 -3.76 -5.93 -1.82
CA SER A 55 -3.69 -7.24 -2.48
C SER A 55 -4.56 -8.27 -1.76
N ASN A 56 -4.49 -8.31 -0.42
CA ASN A 56 -5.32 -9.21 0.38
C ASN A 56 -6.81 -8.92 0.22
N LEU A 57 -7.22 -7.66 0.18
CA LEU A 57 -8.63 -7.29 -0.03
C LEU A 57 -9.14 -7.74 -1.39
N VAL A 58 -8.35 -7.56 -2.46
CA VAL A 58 -8.72 -8.02 -3.81
C VAL A 58 -8.86 -9.53 -3.85
N LEU A 59 -7.89 -10.27 -3.28
CA LEU A 59 -7.94 -11.73 -3.24
C LEU A 59 -9.12 -12.26 -2.43
N GLN A 60 -9.41 -11.65 -1.29
CA GLN A 60 -10.57 -12.01 -0.46
C GLN A 60 -11.88 -11.76 -1.21
N SER A 61 -12.01 -10.63 -1.91
CA SER A 61 -13.19 -10.34 -2.74
C SER A 61 -13.39 -11.43 -3.80
N MET A 62 -12.34 -11.74 -4.57
CA MET A 62 -12.40 -12.77 -5.62
C MET A 62 -12.78 -14.15 -5.06
N TYR A 63 -12.25 -14.49 -3.89
CA TYR A 63 -12.58 -15.75 -3.23
C TYR A 63 -14.06 -15.80 -2.80
N CYS A 64 -14.55 -14.73 -2.17
CA CYS A 64 -15.95 -14.61 -1.79
C CYS A 64 -16.88 -14.70 -3.00
N ASP A 65 -16.59 -13.97 -4.08
CA ASP A 65 -17.40 -13.99 -5.31
C ASP A 65 -17.47 -15.40 -5.90
N LYS A 66 -16.34 -16.11 -5.94
CA LYS A 66 -16.28 -17.50 -6.41
C LYS A 66 -17.12 -18.43 -5.53
N MET A 67 -16.99 -18.31 -4.21
CA MET A 67 -17.75 -19.14 -3.26
C MET A 67 -19.24 -18.88 -3.35
N SER A 68 -19.65 -17.61 -3.42
CA SER A 68 -21.05 -17.21 -3.61
C SER A 68 -21.62 -17.78 -4.91
N GLY A 69 -20.88 -17.72 -6.02
CA GLY A 69 -21.29 -18.32 -7.28
C GLY A 69 -21.46 -19.85 -7.21
N GLN A 70 -20.56 -20.55 -6.51
CA GLN A 70 -20.66 -21.99 -6.30
C GLN A 70 -21.87 -22.39 -5.44
N LEU A 71 -22.14 -21.63 -4.38
CA LEU A 71 -23.30 -21.82 -3.51
C LEU A 71 -24.60 -21.60 -4.28
N ALA A 72 -24.72 -20.51 -5.03
CA ALA A 72 -25.90 -20.23 -5.85
C ALA A 72 -26.16 -21.35 -6.88
N ALA A 73 -25.12 -21.82 -7.58
CA ALA A 73 -25.24 -22.93 -8.51
C ALA A 73 -25.65 -24.25 -7.82
N GLN A 74 -25.21 -24.48 -6.58
CA GLN A 74 -25.61 -25.65 -5.79
C GLN A 74 -27.09 -25.55 -5.39
N GLU A 75 -27.54 -24.38 -4.95
CA GLU A 75 -28.94 -24.13 -4.58
C GLU A 75 -29.88 -24.30 -5.77
N GLU A 76 -29.53 -23.75 -6.94
CA GLU A 76 -30.30 -23.94 -8.17
C GLU A 76 -30.43 -25.41 -8.58
N ARG A 77 -29.38 -26.21 -8.38
CA ARG A 77 -29.42 -27.66 -8.66
C ARG A 77 -30.31 -28.42 -7.68
N LYS A 78 -30.34 -27.98 -6.41
CA LYS A 78 -31.18 -28.57 -5.37
C LYS A 78 -32.65 -28.20 -5.55
N SER A 79 -32.96 -26.98 -5.99
CA SER A 79 -34.34 -26.52 -6.19
C SER A 79 -35.00 -27.09 -7.46
N LYS A 80 -34.20 -27.54 -8.43
CA LYS A 80 -34.67 -28.22 -9.65
C LYS A 80 -34.85 -29.75 -9.49
N LYS A 81 -34.58 -30.29 -8.30
CA LYS A 81 -34.73 -31.71 -7.95
C LYS A 81 -35.95 -31.91 -7.07
#